data_AF-A0A1G8JYG2-F1
#
_entry.id   AF-A0A1G8JYG2-F1
#
_cell.length_a   1.000
_cell.length_b   1.000
_cell.length_c   1.000
_cell.angle_alpha   90.00
_cell.angle_beta   90.00
_cell.angle_gamma   90.00
#
_symmetry.space_group_name_H-M   'P 1'
#
loop_
_entity.id
_entity.type
_entity.pdbx_description
1 polymer ?
#
loop_
_entity_poly.entity_id
_entity_poly.type
_entity_poly.pdbx_seq_one_letter_code
_entity_poly.pdbx_strand_id
1 'polypeptide(L)'
;MLYIDNEAIQTAKDQYYQHELDMDELKVDLETAITELRKSWKSDAGDKFFEKFDDQWVKNMSDYIVVLQHMQTNLNTAKTKYQDIYDEAGRLNL
;
A
#
# COMPACT_ATOMS: atom_id res chain seq x y z
N MET A 1 27.16 0.15 -19.33
CA MET A 1 26.23 1.20 -18.90
C MET A 1 25.20 0.53 -18.01
N LEU A 2 25.21 0.78 -16.70
CA LEU A 2 24.02 0.49 -15.91
C LEU A 2 22.91 1.36 -16.53
N TYR A 3 21.76 0.77 -16.81
CA TYR A 3 20.60 1.50 -17.30
C TYR A 3 19.47 1.19 -16.34
N ILE A 4 18.90 2.24 -15.76
CA ILE A 4 17.66 2.13 -15.01
C ILE A 4 16.56 2.78 -15.80
N ASP A 5 15.53 1.98 -16.00
CA ASP A 5 14.28 2.43 -16.57
C ASP A 5 13.54 3.26 -15.50
N ASN A 6 13.84 4.55 -15.48
CA ASN A 6 13.22 5.52 -14.58
C ASN A 6 11.70 5.62 -14.78
N GLU A 7 11.24 5.36 -16.02
CA GLU A 7 9.82 5.34 -16.34
C GLU A 7 9.17 4.13 -15.66
N ALA A 8 9.74 2.93 -15.82
CA ALA A 8 9.24 1.73 -15.16
C ALA A 8 9.20 1.85 -13.62
N ILE A 9 10.23 2.45 -13.00
CA ILE A 9 10.22 2.71 -11.55
C ILE A 9 9.10 3.68 -11.17
N GLN A 10 8.91 4.75 -11.95
CA GLN A 10 7.87 5.73 -11.66
C GLN A 10 6.48 5.12 -11.83
N THR A 11 6.24 4.37 -12.91
CA THR A 11 4.99 3.62 -13.12
C THR A 11 4.70 2.67 -11.97
N ALA A 12 5.69 1.90 -11.50
CA ALA A 12 5.50 0.98 -10.39
C ALA A 12 5.14 1.71 -9.09
N LYS A 13 5.76 2.86 -8.80
CA LYS A 13 5.40 3.68 -7.64
C LYS A 13 3.96 4.20 -7.73
N ASP A 14 3.58 4.71 -8.89
CA ASP A 14 2.24 5.27 -9.10
C ASP A 14 1.17 4.16 -8.96
N GLN A 15 1.46 2.95 -9.43
CA GLN A 15 0.60 1.78 -9.23
C GLN A 15 0.47 1.39 -7.76
N TYR A 16 1.58 1.33 -7.02
CA TYR A 16 1.51 1.06 -5.58
C TYR A 16 0.73 2.13 -4.82
N TYR A 17 0.85 3.39 -5.21
CA TYR A 17 0.09 4.48 -4.62
C TYR A 17 -1.40 4.38 -4.93
N GLN A 18 -1.76 4.07 -6.18
CA GLN A 18 -3.16 3.87 -6.54
C GLN A 18 -3.77 2.70 -5.76
N HIS A 19 -3.07 1.57 -5.66
CA HIS A 19 -3.55 0.42 -4.89
C HIS A 19 -3.66 0.70 -3.39
N GLU A 20 -2.81 1.56 -2.83
CA GLU A 20 -2.92 2.01 -1.46
C GLU A 20 -4.24 2.78 -1.25
N LEU A 21 -4.55 3.73 -2.13
CA LEU A 21 -5.80 4.49 -2.10
C LEU A 21 -7.03 3.59 -2.26
N ASP A 22 -6.99 2.67 -3.22
CA ASP A 22 -8.09 1.73 -3.47
C ASP A 22 -8.35 0.84 -2.24
N MET A 23 -7.28 0.42 -1.54
CA MET A 23 -7.42 -0.37 -0.30
C MET A 23 -7.96 0.43 0.87
N ASP A 24 -7.57 1.70 1.00
CA ASP A 24 -8.09 2.57 2.06
C ASP A 24 -9.58 2.88 1.83
N GLU A 25 -9.98 3.16 0.59
CA GLU A 25 -11.39 3.35 0.22
C GLU A 25 -12.21 2.08 0.49
N LEU A 26 -11.73 0.91 0.05
CA LEU A 26 -12.40 -0.36 0.31
C LEU A 26 -12.57 -0.63 1.81
N LYS A 27 -11.56 -0.31 2.62
CA LYS A 27 -11.64 -0.46 4.07
C LYS A 27 -12.75 0.41 4.65
N VAL A 28 -12.82 1.68 4.26
CA VAL A 28 -13.86 2.63 4.73
C VAL A 28 -15.26 2.18 4.31
N ASP A 29 -15.41 1.73 3.06
CA ASP A 29 -16.69 1.23 2.53
C ASP A 29 -17.19 0.00 3.31
N LEU A 30 -16.28 -0.94 3.59
CA LEU A 30 -16.59 -2.12 4.39
C LEU A 30 -16.94 -1.76 5.82
N GLU A 31 -16.17 -0.88 6.48
CA GLU A 31 -16.47 -0.42 7.83
C GLU A 31 -17.85 0.25 7.91
N THR A 32 -18.22 1.03 6.90
CA THR A 32 -19.55 1.66 6.78
C THR A 32 -20.65 0.62 6.63
N ALA A 33 -20.50 -0.32 5.70
CA ALA A 33 -21.49 -1.38 5.46
C ALA A 33 -21.69 -2.26 6.71
N ILE A 34 -20.60 -2.61 7.39
CA ILE A 34 -20.65 -3.42 8.61
C ILE A 34 -21.29 -2.63 9.76
N THR A 35 -21.03 -1.33 9.88
CA THR A 35 -21.65 -0.48 10.91
C THR A 35 -23.17 -0.45 10.77
N GLU A 36 -23.70 -0.38 9.56
CA GLU A 36 -25.15 -0.47 9.33
C GLU A 36 -25.69 -1.86 9.69
N LEU A 37 -25.00 -2.93 9.27
CA LEU A 37 -25.40 -4.30 9.58
C LEU A 37 -25.40 -4.59 11.09
N ARG A 38 -24.45 -4.02 11.84
CA ARG A 38 -24.39 -4.11 13.32
C ARG A 38 -25.63 -3.58 14.00
N LYS A 39 -26.34 -2.62 13.41
CA LYS A 39 -27.55 -2.04 14.03
C LYS A 39 -28.71 -3.03 14.02
N SER A 40 -28.83 -3.84 12.97
CA SER A 40 -29.97 -4.75 12.76
C SER A 40 -29.69 -6.20 13.14
N TRP A 41 -28.43 -6.65 13.06
CA TRP A 41 -28.06 -8.03 13.37
C TRP A 41 -27.61 -8.19 14.82
N LYS A 42 -28.54 -8.54 15.71
CA LYS A 42 -28.30 -8.79 17.14
C LYS A 42 -28.41 -10.27 17.48
N SER A 43 -27.31 -11.00 17.34
CA SER A 43 -27.20 -12.42 17.70
C SER A 43 -25.74 -12.80 17.92
N ASP A 44 -25.49 -13.89 18.64
CA ASP A 44 -24.14 -14.43 18.89
C ASP A 44 -23.34 -14.64 17.59
N ALA A 45 -24.01 -15.07 16.52
CA ALA A 45 -23.39 -15.24 15.21
C ALA A 45 -22.96 -13.89 14.59
N GLY A 46 -23.80 -12.87 14.76
CA GLY A 46 -23.47 -11.50 14.37
C GLY A 46 -22.26 -10.99 15.13
N ASP A 47 -22.27 -11.14 16.46
CA ASP A 47 -21.14 -10.72 17.31
C ASP A 47 -19.82 -11.39 16.90
N LYS A 48 -19.84 -12.69 16.59
CA LYS A 48 -18.65 -13.39 16.08
C LYS A 48 -18.21 -12.96 14.70
N PHE A 49 -19.15 -12.64 13.81
CA PHE A 49 -18.82 -12.09 12.50
C PHE A 49 -18.14 -10.72 12.65
N PHE A 50 -18.69 -9.87 13.51
CA PHE A 50 -18.21 -8.52 13.79
C PHE A 50 -16.84 -8.50 14.47
N GLU A 51 -16.61 -9.37 15.46
CA GLU A 51 -15.29 -9.59 16.08
C GLU A 51 -14.26 -9.98 15.02
N LYS A 52 -14.59 -10.92 14.14
CA LYS A 52 -13.69 -11.34 13.06
C LYS A 52 -13.39 -10.22 12.07
N PHE A 53 -14.38 -9.39 11.74
CA PHE A 53 -14.19 -8.24 10.87
C PHE A 53 -13.18 -7.25 11.48
N ASP A 54 -13.37 -6.88 12.75
CA ASP A 54 -12.53 -5.90 13.44
C ASP A 54 -11.11 -6.44 13.66
N ASP A 55 -10.99 -7.66 14.19
CA ASP A 55 -9.70 -8.19 14.65
C ASP A 55 -8.83 -8.77 13.53
N GLN A 56 -9.45 -9.19 12.42
CA GLN A 56 -8.73 -9.82 11.31
C GLN A 56 -8.80 -8.98 10.05
N TRP A 57 -9.99 -8.65 9.56
CA TRP A 57 -10.10 -8.09 8.21
C TRP A 57 -9.60 -6.65 8.14
N VAL A 58 -10.06 -5.80 9.07
CA VAL A 58 -9.59 -4.41 9.19
C VAL A 58 -8.08 -4.37 9.40
N LYS A 59 -7.58 -5.21 10.31
CA LYS A 59 -6.15 -5.31 10.59
C LYS A 59 -5.35 -5.74 9.36
N ASN A 60 -5.78 -6.81 8.67
CA ASN A 60 -5.09 -7.31 7.48
C ASN A 60 -5.06 -6.26 6.37
N MET A 61 -6.16 -5.52 6.14
CA MET A 61 -6.19 -4.44 5.16
C MET A 61 -5.19 -3.33 5.51
N SER A 62 -5.12 -2.94 6.79
CA SER A 62 -4.11 -1.98 7.25
C SER A 62 -2.68 -2.50 7.09
N ASP A 63 -2.41 -3.77 7.36
CA ASP A 63 -1.08 -4.35 7.16
C ASP A 63 -0.68 -4.35 5.68
N TYR A 64 -1.60 -4.64 4.75
CA TYR A 64 -1.34 -4.55 3.32
C TYR A 64 -1.08 -3.11 2.84
N ILE A 65 -1.83 -2.13 3.33
CA ILE A 65 -1.58 -0.70 3.07
C ILE A 65 -0.14 -0.33 3.46
N VAL A 66 0.32 -0.75 4.63
CA VAL A 66 1.70 -0.51 5.10
C VAL A 66 2.73 -1.14 4.15
N VAL A 67 2.48 -2.36 3.66
CA VAL A 67 3.36 -3.01 2.68
C VAL A 67 3.44 -2.22 1.38
N LEU A 68 2.31 -1.74 0.85
CA LEU A 68 2.27 -0.93 -0.37
C LEU A 68 3.09 0.36 -0.21
N GLN A 69 2.93 1.05 0.93
CA GLN A 69 3.72 2.25 1.26
C GLN A 69 5.23 1.95 1.36
N HIS A 70 5.59 0.80 1.96
CA HIS A 70 6.98 0.38 2.07
C HIS A 70 7.59 0.10 0.69
N MET A 71 6.83 -0.52 -0.22
CA MET A 71 7.29 -0.76 -1.59
C MET A 71 7.54 0.54 -2.36
N GLN A 72 6.65 1.54 -2.24
CA GLN A 72 6.89 2.87 -2.81
C GLN A 72 8.15 3.52 -2.25
N THR A 73 8.36 3.44 -0.93
CA THR A 73 9.54 4.00 -0.25
C THR A 73 10.84 3.33 -0.72
N ASN A 74 10.82 2.01 -0.89
CA ASN A 74 11.95 1.24 -1.38
C ASN A 74 12.29 1.62 -2.83
N LEU A 75 11.29 1.78 -3.70
CA LEU A 75 11.49 2.21 -5.09
C LEU A 75 12.07 3.62 -5.17
N ASN A 76 11.60 4.55 -4.32
CA ASN A 76 12.19 5.88 -4.20
C ASN A 76 13.65 5.82 -3.78
N THR A 77 13.95 5.02 -2.74
CA THR A 77 15.31 4.86 -2.23
C THR A 77 16.23 4.26 -3.30
N ALA A 78 15.76 3.25 -4.04
CA ALA A 78 16.50 2.66 -5.14
C ALA A 78 16.80 3.73 -6.20
N LYS A 79 15.78 4.47 -6.67
CA LYS A 79 15.93 5.55 -7.65
C LYS A 79 17.01 6.57 -7.23
N THR A 80 16.96 7.04 -5.99
CA THR A 80 17.94 8.00 -5.46
C THR A 80 19.35 7.43 -5.45
N LYS A 81 19.55 6.23 -4.89
CA LYS A 81 20.89 5.60 -4.82
C LYS A 81 21.50 5.38 -6.20
N TYR A 82 20.67 5.04 -7.19
CA TYR A 82 21.15 4.86 -8.55
C TYR A 82 21.49 6.19 -9.22
N GLN A 83 20.69 7.25 -8.99
CA GLN A 83 21.03 8.59 -9.45
C GLN A 83 22.39 9.04 -8.89
N ASP A 84 22.65 8.81 -7.60
CA ASP A 84 23.94 9.15 -6.96
C ASP A 84 25.12 8.44 -7.66
N ILE A 85 24.96 7.17 -8.04
CA ILE A 85 25.99 6.41 -8.77
C ILE A 85 26.21 6.98 -10.18
N TYR A 86 25.15 7.36 -10.90
CA TYR A 86 25.28 7.98 -12.22
C TYR A 86 25.96 9.34 -12.15
N ASP A 87 25.59 10.17 -11.18
CA ASP A 87 26.17 11.49 -10.98
C ASP A 87 27.67 11.38 -10.67
N GLU A 88 28.05 10.41 -9.82
CA GLU A 88 29.46 10.15 -9.51
C GLU A 88 30.23 9.59 -10.73
N ALA A 89 29.64 8.66 -11.49
CA ALA A 89 30.27 8.16 -12.72
C ALA A 89 30.48 9.28 -13.75
N GLY A 90 29.49 10.17 -13.91
CA GLY A 90 29.58 11.35 -14.76
C GLY A 90 30.66 12.33 -14.29
N ARG A 91 30.80 12.56 -12.97
CA ARG A 91 31.89 13.37 -12.41
C ARG A 91 33.27 12.77 -12.68
N LEU A 92 33.38 11.45 -12.69
CA LEU A 92 34.63 10.73 -12.92
C LEU A 92 34.96 10.55 -14.42
N ASN A 93 34.12 11.05 -15.34
CA ASN A 93 34.22 10.84 -16.79
C ASN A 93 34.34 9.35 -17.19
N LEU A 94 33.64 8.47 -16.47
CA LEU A 94 33.57 7.04 -16.75
C LEU A 94 32.44 6.69 -17.72
#